data_AF-A0AAW4PRX3-F1
#
_entry.id   AF-A0AAW4PRX3-F1
#
_cell.length_a   1.000
_cell.length_b   1.000
_cell.length_c   1.000
_cell.angle_alpha   90.00
_cell.angle_beta   90.00
_cell.angle_gamma   90.00
#
_symmetry.space_group_name_H-M   'P 1'
#
loop_
_entity.id
_entity.type
_entity.pdbx_description
1 polymer ?
#
loop_
_entity_poly.entity_id
_entity_poly.type
_entity_poly.pdbx_seq_one_letter_code
_entity_poly.pdbx_strand_id
1 'polypeptide(L)'
;MQKLQNRNGSGVVTVPKNFLDRDGLLDEDGEPDESHLTVDRLGERAYFVRVCDGDIPELHECEVIQRVAAERMLEEDVFGRRQGE
;
A
#
# COMPACT_ATOMS: atom_id res chain seq x y z
N MET A 1 9.35 -1.99 -17.80
CA MET A 1 7.99 -2.43 -17.44
C MET A 1 8.09 -3.69 -16.60
N GLN A 2 7.53 -3.69 -15.41
CA GLN A 2 7.41 -4.89 -14.59
C GLN A 2 6.36 -5.82 -15.18
N LYS A 3 6.56 -7.13 -15.07
CA LYS A 3 5.66 -8.16 -15.60
C LYS A 3 5.32 -9.14 -14.48
N LEU A 4 4.08 -9.63 -14.46
CA LEU A 4 3.69 -10.73 -13.60
C LEU A 4 4.44 -12.00 -14.03
N GLN A 5 5.15 -12.61 -13.09
CA GLN A 5 5.88 -13.86 -13.29
C GLN A 5 5.13 -15.01 -12.61
N ASN A 6 5.25 -16.21 -13.18
CA ASN A 6 4.78 -17.42 -12.51
C ASN A 6 5.96 -18.07 -11.79
N ARG A 7 5.81 -18.30 -10.49
CA ARG A 7 6.74 -19.08 -9.67
C ARG A 7 5.93 -20.14 -8.93
N ASN A 8 6.06 -21.40 -9.35
CA ASN A 8 5.36 -22.54 -8.74
C ASN A 8 3.84 -22.35 -8.62
N GLY A 9 3.21 -21.77 -9.64
CA GLY A 9 1.76 -21.49 -9.64
C GLY A 9 1.36 -20.19 -8.92
N SER A 10 2.30 -19.51 -8.27
CA SER A 10 2.08 -18.20 -7.63
C SER A 10 2.49 -17.07 -8.55
N GLY A 11 1.68 -16.01 -8.57
CA GLY A 11 2.00 -14.76 -9.25
C GLY A 11 3.01 -13.95 -8.46
N VAL A 12 4.12 -13.57 -9.08
CA VAL A 12 5.18 -12.76 -8.45
C VAL A 12 5.39 -11.49 -9.26
N VAL A 13 5.54 -10.38 -8.54
CA VAL A 13 5.96 -9.08 -9.10
C VAL A 13 7.19 -8.59 -8.35
N THR A 14 8.07 -7.90 -9.03
CA THR A 14 9.28 -7.33 -8.44
C THR A 14 8.95 -6.01 -7.74
N VAL A 15 9.42 -5.82 -6.51
CA VAL A 15 9.50 -4.48 -5.90
C VAL A 15 10.84 -3.86 -6.32
N PRO A 16 10.87 -2.63 -6.87
CA PRO A 16 12.12 -1.96 -7.23
C PRO A 16 13.10 -1.83 -6.06
N LYS A 17 14.40 -2.12 -6.28
CA LYS A 17 15.44 -2.04 -5.23
C LYS A 17 15.52 -0.67 -4.54
N ASN A 18 15.29 0.42 -5.27
CA ASN A 18 15.32 1.77 -4.70
C ASN A 18 14.17 2.08 -3.73
N PHE A 19 13.08 1.31 -3.75
CA PHE A 19 12.04 1.39 -2.73
C PHE A 19 12.43 0.56 -1.51
N LEU A 20 12.96 -0.64 -1.72
CA LEU A 20 13.48 -1.48 -0.64
C LEU A 20 14.60 -0.78 0.15
N ASP A 21 15.55 -0.15 -0.55
CA ASP A 21 16.64 0.64 0.04
C ASP A 21 16.12 1.79 0.91
N ARG A 22 15.14 2.54 0.40
CA ARG A 22 14.51 3.64 1.13
C ARG A 22 13.88 3.19 2.44
N ASP A 23 13.35 1.97 2.45
CA ASP A 23 12.66 1.38 3.59
C ASP A 23 13.60 0.52 4.46
N GLY A 24 14.91 0.48 4.15
CA GLY A 24 15.91 -0.27 4.92
C GLY A 24 15.81 -1.79 4.78
N LEU A 25 15.26 -2.29 3.67
CA LEU A 25 14.96 -3.70 3.42
C LEU A 25 16.01 -4.40 2.55
N LEU A 26 17.22 -3.85 2.51
CA LEU A 26 18.36 -4.45 1.83
C LEU A 26 19.42 -4.82 2.86
N ASP A 27 20.09 -5.95 2.64
CA ASP A 27 21.26 -6.37 3.41
C ASP A 27 22.52 -5.58 3.03
N GLU A 28 23.65 -5.92 3.68
CA GLU A 28 24.96 -5.28 3.45
C GLU A 28 25.48 -5.45 2.01
N ASP A 29 25.02 -6.48 1.30
CA ASP A 29 25.37 -6.76 -0.10
C ASP A 29 24.39 -6.10 -1.10
N GLY A 30 23.36 -5.41 -0.61
CA GLY A 30 22.35 -4.73 -1.41
C GLY A 30 21.29 -5.66 -2.01
N GLU A 31 21.12 -6.85 -1.43
CA GLU A 31 20.06 -7.80 -1.77
C GLU A 31 18.87 -7.67 -0.82
N PRO A 32 17.64 -7.98 -1.26
CA PRO A 32 16.47 -7.93 -0.38
C PRO A 32 16.64 -8.83 0.84
N ASP A 33 16.52 -8.25 2.03
CA ASP A 33 16.59 -8.99 3.29
C ASP A 33 15.30 -9.83 3.51
N GLU A 34 15.37 -10.82 4.38
CA GLU A 34 14.20 -11.61 4.75
C GLU A 34 13.24 -10.75 5.57
N SER A 35 11.99 -10.65 5.12
CA SER A 35 10.97 -9.83 5.78
C SER A 35 9.59 -10.46 5.67
N HIS A 36 8.77 -10.28 6.70
CA HIS A 36 7.37 -10.67 6.65
C HIS A 36 6.57 -9.63 5.87
N LEU A 37 5.74 -10.11 4.94
CA LEU A 37 4.92 -9.29 4.06
C LEU A 37 3.47 -9.73 4.18
N THR A 38 2.55 -8.77 4.19
CA THR A 38 1.12 -9.03 3.95
C THR A 38 0.70 -8.48 2.59
N VAL A 39 -0.29 -9.13 1.99
CA VAL A 39 -0.88 -8.72 0.72
C VAL A 39 -2.39 -8.67 0.87
N ASP A 40 -2.94 -7.45 0.77
CA ASP A 40 -4.37 -7.19 0.85
C ASP A 40 -4.95 -6.90 -0.53
N ARG A 41 -6.16 -7.40 -0.80
CA ARG A 41 -6.89 -7.07 -2.03
C ARG A 41 -7.71 -5.79 -1.80
N LEU A 42 -7.42 -4.75 -2.57
CA LEU A 42 -8.13 -3.46 -2.49
C LEU A 42 -9.39 -3.41 -3.37
N GLY A 43 -9.50 -4.30 -4.36
CA GLY A 43 -10.60 -4.28 -5.33
C GLY A 43 -10.34 -5.20 -6.51
N GLU A 44 -11.02 -4.96 -7.63
CA GLU A 44 -10.74 -5.69 -8.85
C GLU A 44 -9.30 -5.43 -9.33
N ARG A 45 -8.48 -6.49 -9.37
CA ARG A 45 -7.09 -6.49 -9.88
C ARG A 45 -6.15 -5.48 -9.20
N ALA A 46 -6.50 -5.01 -8.00
CA ALA A 46 -5.70 -4.10 -7.20
C ALA A 46 -5.29 -4.78 -5.90
N TYR A 47 -3.98 -4.73 -5.61
CA TYR A 47 -3.36 -5.36 -4.45
C TYR A 47 -2.49 -4.33 -3.74
N PHE A 48 -2.47 -4.39 -2.41
CA PHE A 48 -1.63 -3.61 -1.56
C PHE A 48 -0.66 -4.53 -0.84
N VAL A 49 0.62 -4.21 -0.90
CA VAL A 49 1.68 -5.00 -0.25
C VAL A 49 2.28 -4.14 0.84
N ARG A 50 2.44 -4.72 2.02
CA ARG A 50 3.07 -4.07 3.18
C ARG A 50 4.13 -4.97 3.77
N VAL A 51 5.20 -4.36 4.23
CA VAL A 51 6.22 -5.00 5.08
C VAL A 51 5.73 -4.91 6.52
N CYS A 52 5.93 -5.97 7.28
CA CYS A 52 5.26 -6.19 8.53
C CYS A 52 6.25 -6.55 9.63
N ASP A 53 6.49 -5.60 10.52
CA ASP A 53 7.19 -5.83 11.77
C ASP A 53 6.16 -5.70 12.91
N GLY A 54 5.70 -6.84 13.43
CA GLY A 54 4.70 -6.86 14.50
C GLY A 54 3.26 -6.68 14.01
N ASP A 55 2.44 -5.97 14.78
CA ASP A 55 0.99 -5.82 14.50
C ASP A 55 0.75 -4.88 13.32
N ILE A 56 0.00 -5.37 12.32
CA ILE A 56 -0.30 -4.66 11.09
C ILE A 56 -1.71 -4.07 11.20
N PRO A 57 -1.88 -2.73 11.16
CA PRO A 57 -3.20 -2.11 11.22
C PRO A 57 -4.08 -2.55 10.04
N GLU A 58 -5.38 -2.54 10.20
CA GLU A 58 -6.29 -2.67 9.07
C GLU A 58 -6.16 -1.45 8.12
N LEU A 59 -6.57 -1.61 6.85
CA LEU A 59 -6.45 -0.53 5.86
C LEU A 59 -7.16 0.75 6.32
N HIS A 60 -8.33 0.64 6.93
CA HIS A 60 -9.10 1.80 7.41
C HIS A 60 -8.47 2.49 8.63
N GLU A 61 -7.50 1.84 9.29
CA GLU A 61 -6.74 2.39 10.41
C GLU A 61 -5.46 3.09 9.96
N CYS A 62 -5.08 2.95 8.69
CA CYS A 62 -3.89 3.60 8.14
C CYS A 62 -4.10 5.12 8.06
N GLU A 63 -3.18 5.90 8.64
CA GLU A 63 -3.27 7.37 8.72
C GLU A 63 -3.55 8.02 7.35
N VAL A 64 -2.87 7.57 6.30
CA VAL A 64 -3.06 8.10 4.94
C VAL A 64 -4.49 7.87 4.42
N ILE A 65 -5.09 6.72 4.73
CA ILE A 65 -6.45 6.38 4.32
C ILE A 65 -7.44 7.24 5.11
N GLN A 66 -7.24 7.37 6.43
CA GLN A 66 -8.07 8.22 7.28
C GLN A 66 -8.01 9.69 6.85
N ARG A 67 -6.81 10.21 6.54
CA ARG A 67 -6.62 11.57 6.04
C ARG A 67 -7.38 11.81 4.73
N VAL A 68 -7.23 10.92 3.74
CA VAL A 68 -7.94 11.05 2.45
C VAL A 68 -9.45 10.96 2.63
N ALA A 69 -9.94 10.07 3.51
CA ALA A 69 -11.35 9.98 3.83
C ALA A 69 -11.86 11.29 4.47
N ALA A 70 -11.12 11.85 5.43
CA ALA A 70 -11.46 13.11 6.08
C ALA A 70 -11.46 14.30 5.11
N GLU A 71 -10.46 14.39 4.22
CA GLU A 71 -10.40 15.40 3.16
C GLU A 71 -11.64 15.36 2.27
N ARG A 72 -12.08 14.16 1.85
CA ARG A 72 -13.29 13.98 1.04
C ARG A 72 -14.57 14.38 1.76
N MET A 73 -14.71 14.01 3.03
CA MET A 73 -15.89 14.39 3.83
C MET A 73 -16.01 15.92 3.94
N LEU A 74 -14.88 16.62 4.15
CA LEU A 74 -14.86 18.08 4.20
C LEU A 74 -15.21 18.71 2.85
N GLU A 75 -14.73 18.14 1.74
CA GLU A 75 -15.10 18.59 0.39
C GLU A 75 -16.61 18.42 0.15
N GLU A 76 -17.18 17.26 0.47
CA GLU A 76 -18.63 16.99 0.32
C GLU A 76 -19.49 17.93 1.16
N ASP A 77 -19.10 18.23 2.41
CA ASP A 77 -19.80 19.17 3.29
C ASP A 77 -19.74 20.63 2.76
N VAL A 78 -18.63 21.02 2.13
CA VAL A 78 -18.47 22.36 1.53
C VAL A 78 -19.35 22.53 0.28
N PHE A 79 -19.56 21.47 -0.52
CA PHE A 79 -20.48 21.51 -1.66
C PHE A 79 -21.95 21.33 -1.26
N GLY A 80 -22.25 20.67 -0.14
CA GLY A 80 -23.62 20.51 0.38
C GLY A 80 -24.25 21.79 0.94
N ARG A 81 -23.45 22.77 1.38
CA ARG A 81 -23.97 24.05 1.92
C ARG A 81 -24.32 25.11 0.87
N ARG A 82 -23.92 24.96 -0.39
CA ARG A 82 -24.11 25.99 -1.44
C ARG A 82 -25.38 25.86 -2.28
N GLN A 83 -26.21 24.83 -2.07
CA GLN A 83 -27.48 24.64 -2.79
C GLN A 83 -28.73 24.98 -1.96
N GLY A 84 -28.57 25.73 -0.88
CA GLY A 84 -29.67 26.11 0.00
C GLY A 84 -29.63 27.57 0.42
N GLU A 85 -29.64 28.50 -0.55
CA GLU A 85 -30.07 29.90 -0.35
C GLU A 85 -30.88 30.37 -1.56
#